data_AF-A0A5N9EEP2-F1
#
_entry.id   AF-A0A5N9EEP2-F1
#
_cell.length_a   1.000
_cell.length_b   1.000
_cell.length_c   1.000
_cell.angle_alpha   90.00
_cell.angle_beta   90.00
_cell.angle_gamma   90.00
#
_symmetry.space_group_name_H-M   'P 1'
#
loop_
_entity.id
_entity.type
_entity.pdbx_description
1 polymer ?
#
loop_
_entity_poly.entity_id
_entity_poly.type
_entity_poly.pdbx_seq_one_letter_code
_entity_poly.pdbx_strand_id
1 'polypeptide(L)'
;MINFRLLGVRGSVGYLVLFCGFIFHGLAFVQMETRRFYEDTLLNEPYGFNSLNEIQREQLWFARMDIVDGIKPTHIPIDLEVYQEYREWMYSARPLVKSLNSENISGALEHIVTLNRSIFLFTTIGLILHIIFVIILPFWWKEISKPFNHHYKLG
;
A
#
# COMPACT_ATOMS: atom_id res chain seq x y z
N MET A 1 -23.18 -24.60 -2.73
CA MET A 1 -22.85 -24.29 -1.32
C MET A 1 -21.77 -25.27 -0.87
N ILE A 2 -20.59 -24.81 -0.45
CA ILE A 2 -19.44 -25.67 -0.10
C ILE A 2 -19.66 -26.24 1.30
N ASN A 3 -19.74 -27.57 1.45
CA ASN A 3 -19.88 -28.21 2.76
C ASN A 3 -18.51 -28.51 3.38
N PHE A 4 -17.95 -27.52 4.10
CA PHE A 4 -16.66 -27.64 4.77
C PHE A 4 -16.61 -28.71 5.87
N ARG A 5 -17.76 -29.24 6.35
CA ARG A 5 -17.77 -30.36 7.33
C ARG A 5 -17.24 -31.67 6.75
N LEU A 6 -17.23 -31.80 5.43
CA LEU A 6 -16.70 -32.97 4.72
C LEU A 6 -15.17 -32.92 4.53
N LEU A 7 -14.53 -31.83 4.95
CA LEU A 7 -13.08 -31.71 4.91
C LEU A 7 -12.47 -32.56 6.01
N GLY A 8 -11.64 -33.53 5.60
CA GLY A 8 -10.68 -34.15 6.50
C GLY A 8 -9.56 -33.17 6.83
N VAL A 9 -8.72 -33.52 7.82
CA VAL A 9 -7.59 -32.69 8.28
C VAL A 9 -6.74 -32.12 7.14
N ARG A 10 -6.37 -32.96 6.16
CA ARG A 10 -5.58 -32.55 4.98
C ARG A 10 -6.30 -31.51 4.11
N GLY A 11 -7.61 -31.68 3.90
CA GLY A 11 -8.42 -30.71 3.17
C GLY A 11 -8.45 -29.38 3.90
N SER A 12 -8.71 -29.39 5.22
CA SER A 12 -8.72 -28.18 6.05
C SER A 12 -7.38 -27.44 6.02
N VAL A 13 -6.26 -28.17 6.10
CA VAL A 13 -4.92 -27.59 6.01
C VAL A 13 -4.68 -26.98 4.62
N GLY A 14 -5.09 -27.66 3.54
CA GLY A 14 -4.98 -27.12 2.17
C GLY A 14 -5.73 -25.80 1.99
N TYR A 15 -6.98 -25.73 2.46
CA TYR A 15 -7.75 -24.48 2.43
C TYR A 15 -7.17 -23.39 3.33
N LEU A 16 -6.62 -23.75 4.49
CA LEU A 16 -5.95 -22.80 5.38
C LEU A 16 -4.71 -22.20 4.69
N VAL A 17 -3.87 -23.01 4.06
CA VAL A 17 -2.68 -22.54 3.33
C VAL A 17 -3.09 -21.60 2.19
N LEU A 18 -4.11 -21.99 1.41
CA LEU A 18 -4.63 -21.16 0.32
C LEU A 18 -5.19 -19.82 0.84
N PHE A 19 -6.01 -19.87 1.89
CA PHE A 19 -6.61 -18.69 2.51
C PHE A 19 -5.56 -17.74 3.09
N CYS A 20 -4.58 -18.26 3.82
CA CYS A 20 -3.45 -17.48 4.32
C CYS A 20 -2.68 -16.83 3.15
N GLY A 21 -2.44 -17.57 2.07
CA GLY A 21 -1.83 -17.03 0.86
C GLY A 21 -2.60 -15.84 0.29
N PHE A 22 -3.94 -15.91 0.23
CA PHE A 22 -4.79 -14.81 -0.20
C PHE A 22 -4.75 -13.61 0.76
N ILE A 23 -4.78 -13.84 2.07
CA ILE A 23 -4.66 -12.76 3.06
C ILE A 23 -3.37 -11.97 2.84
N PHE A 24 -2.24 -12.65 2.67
CA PHE A 24 -0.96 -11.98 2.47
C PHE A 24 -0.92 -11.14 1.19
N HIS A 25 -1.49 -11.62 0.09
CA HIS A 25 -1.65 -10.81 -1.12
C HIS A 25 -2.60 -9.62 -0.91
N GLY A 26 -3.70 -9.82 -0.17
CA GLY A 26 -4.63 -8.73 0.16
C GLY A 26 -3.97 -7.63 0.99
N LEU A 27 -3.20 -8.00 2.02
CA LEU A 27 -2.43 -7.04 2.82
C LEU A 27 -1.40 -6.29 1.97
N ALA A 28 -0.66 -6.99 1.09
CA ALA A 28 0.28 -6.37 0.18
C ALA A 28 -0.41 -5.39 -0.79
N PHE A 29 -1.59 -5.75 -1.31
CA PHE A 29 -2.39 -4.90 -2.17
C PHE A 29 -2.84 -3.63 -1.47
N VAL A 30 -3.43 -3.74 -0.27
CA VAL A 30 -3.86 -2.57 0.53
C VAL A 30 -2.68 -1.64 0.82
N GLN A 31 -1.52 -2.21 1.16
CA GLN A 31 -0.29 -1.42 1.38
C GLN A 31 0.20 -0.73 0.11
N MET A 32 0.13 -1.41 -1.04
CA MET A 32 0.51 -0.81 -2.33
C MET A 32 -0.41 0.37 -2.70
N GLU A 33 -1.73 0.22 -2.53
CA GLU A 33 -2.67 1.31 -2.81
C GLU A 33 -2.53 2.47 -1.81
N THR A 34 -2.31 2.16 -0.53
CA THR A 34 -2.05 3.19 0.49
C THR A 34 -0.76 3.96 0.18
N ARG A 35 0.30 3.25 -0.25
CA ARG A 35 1.54 3.87 -0.72
C ARG A 35 1.28 4.79 -1.91
N ARG A 36 0.57 4.31 -2.94
CA ARG A 36 0.27 5.09 -4.14
C ARG A 36 -0.47 6.37 -3.78
N PHE A 37 -1.49 6.27 -2.92
CA PHE A 37 -2.24 7.43 -2.44
C PHE A 37 -1.35 8.43 -1.68
N TYR A 38 -0.43 7.95 -0.83
CA TYR A 38 0.48 8.83 -0.09
C TYR A 38 1.54 9.46 -1.00
N GLU A 39 2.11 8.71 -1.94
CA GLU A 39 3.03 9.24 -2.94
C GLU A 39 2.34 10.29 -3.81
N ASP A 40 1.13 10.03 -4.27
CA ASP A 40 0.30 10.99 -5.02
C ASP A 40 0.06 12.26 -4.19
N THR A 41 -0.35 12.13 -2.93
CA THR A 41 -0.61 13.29 -2.06
C THR A 41 0.65 14.12 -1.75
N LEU A 42 1.81 13.47 -1.58
CA LEU A 42 3.06 14.17 -1.24
C LEU A 42 3.82 14.70 -2.46
N LEU A 43 3.79 13.97 -3.58
CA LEU A 43 4.59 14.26 -4.77
C LEU A 43 3.77 14.97 -5.85
N ASN A 44 2.50 14.61 -6.06
CA ASN A 44 1.72 15.21 -7.12
C ASN A 44 1.30 16.65 -6.78
N GLU A 45 1.44 17.48 -7.80
CA GLU A 45 1.29 18.92 -7.72
C GLU A 45 -0.17 19.31 -7.46
N PRO A 46 -0.43 20.35 -6.66
CA PRO A 46 -1.65 21.13 -6.84
C PRO A 46 -1.58 21.75 -8.25
N TYR A 47 -2.67 21.62 -9.00
CA TYR A 47 -2.83 22.19 -10.34
C TYR A 47 -2.35 23.65 -10.38
N GLY A 48 -1.33 23.99 -11.18
CA GLY A 48 -0.87 25.38 -11.40
C GLY A 48 0.64 25.63 -11.30
N PHE A 49 1.45 24.64 -10.89
CA PHE A 49 2.91 24.77 -10.87
C PHE A 49 3.53 24.93 -12.27
N ASN A 50 3.00 24.23 -13.26
CA ASN A 50 3.48 24.35 -14.64
C ASN A 50 3.20 25.71 -15.29
N SER A 51 2.29 26.52 -14.73
CA SER A 51 2.09 27.92 -15.16
C SER A 51 3.08 28.91 -14.54
N LEU A 52 3.89 28.47 -13.56
CA LEU A 52 4.96 29.29 -13.00
C LEU A 52 6.18 29.25 -13.92
N ASN A 53 6.97 30.33 -13.89
CA ASN A 53 8.21 30.36 -14.65
C ASN A 53 9.24 29.38 -14.06
N GLU A 54 10.25 29.02 -14.85
CA GLU A 54 11.22 27.96 -14.51
C GLU A 54 11.92 28.17 -13.17
N ILE A 55 12.33 29.41 -12.89
CA ILE A 55 13.00 29.79 -11.64
C ILE A 55 12.07 29.61 -10.43
N GLN A 56 10.80 30.02 -10.56
CA GLN A 56 9.80 29.86 -9.49
C GLN A 56 9.50 28.39 -9.22
N ARG A 57 9.42 27.55 -10.26
CA ARG A 57 9.23 26.10 -10.10
C ARG A 57 10.39 25.47 -9.36
N GLU A 58 11.63 25.82 -9.70
CA GLU A 58 12.82 25.32 -8.99
C GLU A 58 12.83 25.76 -7.52
N GLN A 59 12.51 27.03 -7.24
CA GLN A 59 12.49 27.54 -5.87
C GLN A 59 11.39 26.91 -5.01
N LEU A 60 10.20 26.67 -5.59
CA LEU A 60 9.13 25.94 -4.92
C LEU A 60 9.46 24.45 -4.76
N TRP A 61 10.18 23.85 -5.69
CA TRP A 61 10.68 22.47 -5.58
C TRP A 61 11.62 22.32 -4.37
N PHE A 62 12.58 23.23 -4.21
CA PHE A 62 13.45 23.27 -3.02
C PHE A 62 12.66 23.55 -1.73
N ALA A 63 11.63 24.40 -1.78
CA ALA A 63 10.75 24.65 -0.64
C ALA A 63 9.94 23.42 -0.19
N ARG A 64 9.63 22.47 -1.09
CA ARG A 64 8.93 21.22 -0.75
C ARG A 64 9.80 20.24 0.04
N MET A 65 11.12 20.27 -0.15
CA MET A 65 12.01 19.24 0.40
C MET A 65 12.26 19.38 1.91
N ASP A 66 11.93 20.51 2.54
CA ASP A 66 12.40 20.81 3.91
C ASP A 66 11.40 21.53 4.85
N ILE A 67 10.13 21.73 4.46
CA ILE A 67 9.20 22.53 5.27
C ILE A 67 7.93 21.73 5.60
N VAL A 68 7.83 21.17 6.81
CA VAL A 68 6.51 20.93 7.42
C VAL A 68 6.43 21.42 8.86
N ASP A 69 7.52 21.46 9.63
CA ASP A 69 7.51 22.01 10.99
C ASP A 69 8.29 23.31 11.13
N GLY A 70 7.60 24.43 10.89
CA GLY A 70 7.89 25.74 11.50
C GLY A 70 9.21 26.44 11.14
N ILE A 71 10.18 25.76 10.52
CA ILE A 71 11.41 26.36 10.03
C ILE A 71 11.06 26.99 8.69
N LYS A 72 10.72 28.29 8.70
CA LYS A 72 10.84 29.10 7.48
C LYS A 72 12.33 29.08 7.12
N PRO A 73 12.75 28.48 5.99
CA PRO A 73 14.13 28.65 5.56
C PRO A 73 14.34 30.15 5.40
N THR A 74 15.26 30.70 6.18
CA THR A 74 15.63 32.12 6.23
C THR A 74 16.14 32.66 4.88
N HIS A 75 16.19 31.80 3.87
CA HIS A 75 16.89 31.96 2.61
C HIS A 75 15.96 31.81 1.39
N ILE A 76 14.66 31.45 1.57
CA ILE A 76 13.70 31.43 0.46
C ILE A 76 13.06 32.82 0.38
N PRO A 77 13.38 33.64 -0.64
CA PRO A 77 12.94 35.03 -0.73
C PRO A 77 11.49 35.17 -1.22
N ILE A 78 10.69 34.10 -1.12
CA ILE A 78 9.33 34.01 -1.66
C ILE A 78 8.38 33.68 -0.53
N ASP A 79 7.34 34.49 -0.39
CA ASP A 79 6.22 34.17 0.48
C ASP A 79 5.33 33.10 -0.19
N LEU A 80 5.56 31.84 0.20
CA LEU A 80 4.88 30.67 -0.34
C LEU A 80 3.39 30.66 0.00
N GLU A 81 2.99 31.32 1.08
CA GLU A 81 1.60 31.39 1.52
C GLU A 81 0.74 32.26 0.61
N VAL A 82 1.32 33.04 -0.31
CA VAL A 82 0.57 33.85 -1.29
C VAL A 82 -0.01 32.99 -2.41
N TYR A 83 0.60 31.85 -2.71
CA TYR A 83 0.17 30.95 -3.79
C TYR A 83 -0.93 30.03 -3.30
N GLN A 84 -2.10 30.10 -3.93
CA GLN A 84 -3.27 29.30 -3.55
C GLN A 84 -2.98 27.81 -3.67
N GLU A 85 -2.31 27.41 -4.74
CA GLU A 85 -1.92 26.04 -5.06
C GLU A 85 -1.03 25.46 -3.95
N TYR A 86 0.00 26.20 -3.53
CA TYR A 86 0.88 25.79 -2.44
C TYR A 86 0.12 25.62 -1.12
N ARG A 87 -0.82 26.51 -0.80
CA ARG A 87 -1.67 26.40 0.39
C ARG A 87 -2.58 25.16 0.34
N GLU A 88 -3.21 24.89 -0.79
CA GLU A 88 -4.10 23.74 -0.98
C GLU A 88 -3.35 22.41 -0.87
N TRP A 89 -2.15 22.34 -1.46
CA TRP A 89 -1.28 21.18 -1.29
C TRP A 89 -0.81 21.02 0.15
N MET A 90 -0.38 22.10 0.82
CA MET A 90 0.03 22.00 2.22
C MET A 90 -1.11 21.57 3.15
N TYR A 91 -2.34 21.98 2.84
CA TYR A 91 -3.55 21.53 3.56
C TYR A 91 -3.76 20.02 3.42
N SER A 92 -3.37 19.44 2.29
CA SER A 92 -3.49 18.01 2.01
C SER A 92 -2.30 17.20 2.55
N ALA A 93 -1.08 17.72 2.43
CA ALA A 93 0.15 17.04 2.82
C ALA A 93 0.41 17.07 4.34
N ARG A 94 0.10 18.17 5.05
CA ARG A 94 0.39 18.30 6.49
C ARG A 94 -0.34 17.26 7.35
N PRO A 95 -1.65 16.97 7.15
CA PRO A 95 -2.32 15.89 7.88
C PRO A 95 -1.67 14.53 7.64
N LEU A 96 -1.22 14.26 6.41
CA LEU A 96 -0.57 13.02 6.04
C LEU A 96 0.79 12.86 6.74
N VAL A 97 1.65 13.89 6.67
CA VAL A 97 2.96 13.92 7.35
C VAL A 97 2.79 13.69 8.85
N LYS A 98 1.80 14.35 9.47
CA LYS A 98 1.45 14.15 10.89
C LYS A 98 0.95 12.73 11.18
N SER A 99 0.12 12.15 10.30
CA SER A 99 -0.39 10.78 10.48
C SER A 99 0.71 9.72 10.41
N LEU A 100 1.79 10.01 9.66
CA LEU A 100 2.99 9.19 9.56
C LEU A 100 4.02 9.50 10.68
N ASN A 101 3.67 10.36 11.64
CA ASN A 101 4.54 10.79 12.74
C ASN A 101 5.92 11.26 12.26
N SER A 102 5.95 11.96 11.13
CA SER A 102 7.16 12.50 10.49
C SER A 102 7.23 14.01 10.67
N GLU A 103 8.44 14.57 10.79
CA GLU A 103 8.66 16.02 10.99
C GLU A 103 8.58 16.81 9.67
N ASN A 104 8.78 16.14 8.52
CA ASN A 104 8.76 16.74 7.19
C ASN A 104 8.35 15.74 6.10
N ILE A 105 8.16 16.25 4.87
CA ILE A 105 7.77 15.45 3.69
C ILE A 105 8.84 14.41 3.35
N SER A 106 10.12 14.77 3.47
CA SER A 106 11.24 13.86 3.19
C SER A 106 11.21 12.64 4.14
N GLY A 107 11.00 12.85 5.44
CA GLY A 107 10.84 11.78 6.43
C GLY A 107 9.56 10.97 6.21
N ALA A 108 8.47 11.62 5.80
CA ALA A 108 7.23 10.92 5.41
C ALA A 108 7.46 10.03 4.17
N LEU A 109 8.22 10.50 3.18
CA LEU A 109 8.61 9.72 1.99
C LEU A 109 9.54 8.57 2.37
N GLU A 110 10.49 8.75 3.27
CA GLU A 110 11.32 7.65 3.79
C GLU A 110 10.45 6.57 4.47
N HIS A 111 9.49 7.00 5.30
CA HIS A 111 8.50 6.09 5.89
C HIS A 111 7.70 5.34 4.82
N ILE A 112 7.30 6.01 3.74
CA ILE A 112 6.59 5.39 2.62
C ILE A 112 7.51 4.42 1.85
N VAL A 113 8.79 4.73 1.71
CA VAL A 113 9.77 3.80 1.11
C VAL A 113 9.91 2.54 1.94
N THR A 114 9.83 2.60 3.29
CA THR A 114 9.84 1.39 4.12
C THR A 114 8.63 0.48 3.89
N LEU A 115 7.48 1.01 3.49
CA LEU A 115 6.32 0.20 3.07
C LEU A 115 6.66 -0.72 1.88
N ASN A 116 7.61 -0.35 0.99
CA ASN A 116 8.03 -1.23 -0.11
C ASN A 116 8.63 -2.55 0.37
N ARG A 117 9.42 -2.49 1.44
CA ARG A 117 10.01 -3.70 2.04
C ARG A 117 8.93 -4.61 2.62
N SER A 118 7.91 -4.00 3.25
CA SER A 118 6.73 -4.71 3.78
C SER A 118 5.88 -5.33 2.67
N ILE A 119 5.56 -4.58 1.61
CA ILE A 119 4.80 -5.07 0.44
C ILE A 119 5.53 -6.27 -0.19
N PHE A 120 6.84 -6.16 -0.40
CA PHE A 120 7.65 -7.25 -0.95
C PHE A 120 7.62 -8.49 -0.05
N LEU A 121 7.79 -8.32 1.26
CA LEU A 121 7.73 -9.41 2.23
C LEU A 121 6.39 -10.14 2.18
N PHE A 122 5.28 -9.41 2.26
CA PHE A 122 3.93 -10.00 2.26
C PHE A 122 3.61 -10.68 0.92
N THR A 123 3.97 -10.07 -0.20
CA THR A 123 3.81 -10.69 -1.52
C THR A 123 4.62 -11.99 -1.63
N THR A 124 5.85 -11.99 -1.13
CA THR A 124 6.72 -13.18 -1.14
C THR A 124 6.16 -14.31 -0.28
N ILE A 125 5.70 -14.01 0.93
CA ILE A 125 5.06 -15.01 1.81
C ILE A 125 3.79 -15.56 1.15
N GLY A 126 2.96 -14.68 0.58
CA GLY A 126 1.76 -15.06 -0.15
C GLY A 126 2.06 -16.00 -1.32
N LEU A 127 3.11 -15.70 -2.10
CA LEU A 127 3.56 -16.51 -3.22
C LEU A 127 4.07 -17.88 -2.77
N ILE A 128 4.89 -17.93 -1.71
CA ILE A 128 5.40 -19.19 -1.14
C ILE A 128 4.24 -20.09 -0.73
N LEU A 129 3.23 -19.55 -0.04
CA LEU A 129 2.04 -20.32 0.36
C LEU A 129 1.25 -20.85 -0.84
N HIS A 130 1.12 -20.06 -1.91
CA HIS A 130 0.48 -20.53 -3.14
C HIS A 130 1.28 -21.65 -3.82
N ILE A 131 2.61 -21.54 -3.88
CA ILE A 131 3.47 -22.59 -4.43
C ILE A 131 3.33 -23.88 -3.61
N ILE A 132 3.38 -23.77 -2.28
CA ILE A 132 3.16 -24.91 -1.37
C ILE A 132 1.80 -25.55 -1.62
N PHE A 133 0.74 -24.75 -1.75
CA PHE A 133 -0.59 -25.26 -2.06
C PHE A 133 -0.62 -26.03 -3.38
N VAL A 134 -0.03 -25.49 -4.46
CA VAL A 134 0.02 -26.13 -5.78
C VAL A 134 0.80 -27.46 -5.75
N ILE A 135 1.92 -27.51 -5.03
CA ILE A 135 2.72 -28.74 -4.87
C ILE A 135 1.92 -29.82 -4.12
N ILE A 136 1.19 -29.43 -3.08
CA ILE A 136 0.43 -30.36 -2.24
C ILE A 136 -0.89 -30.79 -2.89
N LEU A 137 -1.47 -29.94 -3.75
CA LEU A 137 -2.75 -30.14 -4.41
C LEU A 137 -2.94 -31.53 -5.03
N PRO A 138 -2.02 -32.09 -5.87
CA PRO A 138 -2.21 -33.41 -6.45
C PRO A 138 -2.30 -34.54 -5.40
N PHE A 139 -1.62 -34.39 -4.26
CA PHE A 139 -1.64 -35.38 -3.19
C PHE A 139 -2.91 -35.30 -2.34
N TRP A 140 -3.50 -34.11 -2.19
CA TRP A 140 -4.66 -33.87 -1.33
C TRP A 140 -5.94 -33.54 -2.11
N TRP A 141 -5.91 -33.71 -3.44
CA TRP A 141 -7.03 -33.39 -4.33
C TRP A 141 -8.32 -34.10 -3.93
N LYS A 142 -8.22 -35.37 -3.52
CA LYS A 142 -9.37 -36.17 -3.09
C LYS A 142 -10.06 -35.55 -1.88
N GLU A 143 -9.32 -35.00 -0.94
CA GLU A 143 -9.85 -34.37 0.26
C GLU A 143 -10.36 -32.96 -0.01
N ILE A 144 -9.65 -32.19 -0.84
CA ILE A 144 -10.01 -30.81 -1.20
C ILE A 144 -11.26 -30.78 -2.09
N SER A 145 -11.47 -31.79 -2.94
CA SER A 145 -12.61 -31.87 -3.86
C SER A 145 -13.89 -32.44 -3.23
N LYS A 146 -13.82 -33.09 -2.06
CA LYS A 146 -14.99 -33.66 -1.34
C LYS A 146 -16.16 -32.68 -1.18
N PRO A 147 -15.95 -31.42 -0.79
CA PRO A 147 -17.04 -30.46 -0.63
C PRO A 147 -17.77 -30.08 -1.92
N PHE A 148 -17.16 -30.31 -3.09
CA PHE A 148 -17.74 -30.01 -4.40
C PHE A 148 -18.38 -31.22 -5.07
N ASN A 149 -17.82 -32.41 -4.82
CA ASN A 149 -18.26 -33.66 -5.46
C ASN A 149 -19.37 -34.38 -4.71
N HIS A 150 -19.88 -33.84 -3.59
CA HIS A 150 -21.01 -34.41 -2.87
C HIS A 150 -22.37 -33.97 -3.46
N HIS A 151 -22.53 -34.19 -4.76
CA HIS A 151 -23.84 -34.46 -5.33
C HIS A 151 -23.99 -35.98 -5.47
N TYR A 152 -25.15 -36.51 -5.11
CA TYR A 152 -25.55 -37.93 -5.17
C TYR A 152 -25.13 -38.83 -3.99
N LYS A 153 -25.84 -38.69 -2.86
CA LYS A 153 -26.39 -39.82 -2.08
C LYS A 153 -27.40 -39.27 -1.05
N LEU A 154 -28.47 -38.67 -1.58
CA LEU A 154 -29.76 -38.69 -0.90
C LEU A 154 -30.51 -39.86 -1.55
N GLY A 155 -30.27 -41.04 -1.01
CA GLY A 155 -31.03 -42.26 -1.27
C GLY A 155 -31.40 -42.84 0.08
#